data_AF-A0A2E6LTH5-F1
#
_entry.id   AF-A0A2E6LTH5-F1
#
_cell.length_a   1.000
_cell.length_b   1.000
_cell.length_c   1.000
_cell.angle_alpha   90.00
_cell.angle_beta   90.00
_cell.angle_gamma   90.00
#
_symmetry.space_group_name_H-M   'P 1'
#
loop_
_entity.id
_entity.type
_entity.pdbx_description
1 polymer ?
#
loop_
_entity_poly.entity_id
_entity_poly.type
_entity_poly.pdbx_seq_one_letter_code
_entity_poly.pdbx_strand_id
1 'polypeptide(L)'
;MTEPTFIPLLNSIAVNERKGEALLSAWADATRDTELEGVLRFVAIREGEHAAAFTKRLCELGHAVCEETAYQVFDDFEGLCAFLASDASDADKVARFGGGDDDGRDPFRGFLNDVTIDPDTGALLGRYICEERDSGRRLKAQYQRICAAASGTADDDIAALTAKIDALAAQIAELKALRSVA
;
A
#
# COMPACT_ATOMS: atom_id res chain seq x y z
N MET A 1 2.71 38.23 12.84
CA MET A 1 3.72 37.16 12.89
C MET A 1 3.69 36.45 11.56
N THR A 2 4.84 36.07 11.00
CA THR A 2 4.89 35.27 9.76
C THR A 2 4.40 33.86 10.07
N GLU A 3 3.64 33.26 9.17
CA GLU A 3 3.14 31.89 9.31
C GLU A 3 4.31 30.89 9.39
N PRO A 4 4.27 29.89 10.29
CA PRO A 4 5.32 28.89 10.37
C PRO A 4 5.43 28.07 9.07
N THR A 5 6.65 27.86 8.60
CA THR A 5 6.92 27.23 7.30
C THR A 5 6.57 25.75 7.24
N PHE A 6 6.36 25.10 8.39
CA PHE A 6 5.99 23.70 8.49
C PHE A 6 4.47 23.44 8.43
N ILE A 7 3.61 24.45 8.45
CA ILE A 7 2.14 24.26 8.39
C ILE A 7 1.70 23.47 7.14
N PRO A 8 2.19 23.76 5.92
CA PRO A 8 1.81 22.98 4.73
C PRO A 8 2.20 21.50 4.82
N LEU A 9 3.32 21.19 5.49
CA LEU A 9 3.76 19.82 5.73
C LEU A 9 2.76 19.09 6.65
N LEU A 10 2.42 19.69 7.80
CA LEU A 10 1.48 19.08 8.75
C LEU A 10 0.10 18.87 8.12
N ASN A 11 -0.37 19.84 7.33
CA ASN A 11 -1.63 19.73 6.60
C ASN A 11 -1.61 18.57 5.59
N SER A 12 -0.52 18.44 4.84
CA SER A 12 -0.36 17.35 3.88
C SER A 12 -0.31 15.98 4.56
N ILE A 13 0.36 15.86 5.71
CA ILE A 13 0.37 14.61 6.48
C ILE A 13 -1.05 14.30 6.96
N ALA A 14 -1.74 15.22 7.62
CA ALA A 14 -3.09 14.97 8.14
C ALA A 14 -4.08 14.47 7.06
N VAL A 15 -4.01 15.02 5.86
CA VAL A 15 -4.85 14.62 4.72
C VAL A 15 -4.46 13.24 4.18
N ASN A 16 -3.18 13.00 3.92
CA ASN A 16 -2.76 11.75 3.29
C ASN A 16 -2.87 10.56 4.24
N GLU A 17 -2.61 10.74 5.54
CA GLU A 17 -2.80 9.68 6.55
C GLU A 17 -4.28 9.30 6.67
N ARG A 18 -5.20 10.28 6.60
CA ARG A 18 -6.63 9.97 6.57
C ARG A 18 -7.01 9.11 5.36
N LYS A 19 -6.39 9.38 4.21
CA LYS A 19 -6.58 8.59 2.99
C LYS A 19 -5.94 7.20 3.11
N GLY A 20 -4.74 7.12 3.71
CA GLY A 20 -4.05 5.87 4.02
C GLY A 20 -4.91 4.94 4.89
N GLU A 21 -5.49 5.48 5.97
CA GLU A 21 -6.44 4.76 6.85
C GLU A 21 -7.58 4.13 6.03
N ALA A 22 -8.22 4.92 5.15
CA ALA A 22 -9.36 4.47 4.36
C ALA A 22 -8.97 3.37 3.35
N LEU A 23 -7.85 3.55 2.65
CA LEU A 23 -7.35 2.60 1.64
C LEU A 23 -6.97 1.26 2.27
N LEU A 24 -6.20 1.30 3.36
CA LEU A 24 -5.76 0.11 4.07
C LEU A 24 -6.93 -0.61 4.76
N SER A 25 -7.91 0.14 5.29
CA SER A 25 -9.14 -0.44 5.84
C SER A 25 -9.95 -1.15 4.76
N ALA A 26 -10.16 -0.49 3.62
CA ALA A 26 -10.89 -1.10 2.49
C ALA A 26 -10.24 -2.39 2.01
N TRP A 27 -8.91 -2.44 1.95
CA TRP A 27 -8.20 -3.67 1.62
C TRP A 27 -8.34 -4.73 2.72
N ALA A 28 -8.17 -4.34 3.98
CA ALA A 28 -8.33 -5.26 5.11
C ALA A 28 -9.73 -5.90 5.16
N ASP A 29 -10.78 -5.13 4.83
CA ASP A 29 -12.16 -5.62 4.74
C ASP A 29 -12.38 -6.63 3.60
N ALA A 30 -11.55 -6.61 2.56
CA ALA A 30 -11.73 -7.41 1.35
C ALA A 30 -10.80 -8.63 1.25
N THR A 31 -9.64 -8.62 1.92
CA THR A 31 -8.70 -9.75 1.86
C THR A 31 -9.25 -10.98 2.62
N ARG A 32 -8.84 -12.17 2.17
CA ARG A 32 -9.10 -13.44 2.87
C ARG A 32 -7.88 -13.96 3.63
N ASP A 33 -6.74 -13.30 3.47
CA ASP A 33 -5.50 -13.65 4.15
C ASP A 33 -5.48 -12.96 5.53
N THR A 34 -5.68 -13.74 6.59
CA THR A 34 -5.81 -13.23 7.95
C THR A 34 -4.53 -12.57 8.48
N GLU A 35 -3.36 -12.96 7.97
CA GLU A 35 -2.08 -12.35 8.37
C GLU A 35 -1.92 -10.97 7.71
N LEU A 36 -2.25 -10.86 6.42
CA LEU A 36 -2.30 -9.60 5.70
C LEU A 36 -3.36 -8.67 6.31
N GLU A 37 -4.57 -9.17 6.58
CA GLU A 37 -5.64 -8.41 7.25
C GLU A 37 -5.14 -7.80 8.55
N GLY A 38 -4.52 -8.60 9.42
CA GLY A 38 -4.02 -8.14 10.71
C GLY A 38 -2.99 -7.01 10.59
N VAL A 39 -2.08 -7.10 9.61
CA VAL A 39 -1.09 -6.05 9.35
C VAL A 39 -1.74 -4.81 8.75
N LEU A 40 -2.64 -4.96 7.77
CA LEU A 40 -3.35 -3.84 7.15
C LEU A 40 -4.17 -3.08 8.20
N ARG A 41 -4.91 -3.77 9.07
CA ARG A 41 -5.67 -3.16 10.17
C ARG A 41 -4.76 -2.42 11.14
N PHE A 42 -3.64 -3.05 11.53
CA PHE A 42 -2.69 -2.42 12.43
C PHE A 42 -2.16 -1.10 11.85
N VAL A 43 -1.76 -1.10 10.57
CA VAL A 43 -1.26 0.12 9.93
C VAL A 43 -2.38 1.14 9.73
N ALA A 44 -3.56 0.73 9.27
CA ALA A 44 -4.72 1.62 9.11
C ALA A 44 -5.07 2.38 10.41
N ILE A 45 -5.01 1.70 11.56
CA ILE A 45 -5.22 2.35 12.88
C ILE A 45 -4.17 3.43 13.12
N ARG A 46 -2.90 3.19 12.78
CA ARG A 46 -1.83 4.19 12.95
C ARG A 46 -2.02 5.38 12.04
N GLU A 47 -2.36 5.16 10.77
CA GLU A 47 -2.70 6.23 9.82
C GLU A 47 -3.86 7.09 10.38
N GLY A 48 -4.90 6.46 10.93
CA GLY A 48 -5.99 7.17 11.61
C GLY A 48 -5.54 7.97 12.83
N GLU A 49 -4.67 7.38 13.67
CA GLU A 49 -4.06 8.07 14.82
C GLU A 49 -3.19 9.26 14.38
N HIS A 50 -2.37 9.09 13.34
CA HIS A 50 -1.54 10.14 12.78
C HIS A 50 -2.40 11.28 12.25
N ALA A 51 -3.40 10.97 11.40
CA ALA A 51 -4.33 11.97 10.88
C ALA A 51 -4.97 12.78 12.00
N ALA A 52 -5.45 12.11 13.06
CA ALA A 52 -6.04 12.78 14.23
C ALA A 52 -5.01 13.64 15.00
N ALA A 53 -3.79 13.13 15.20
CA ALA A 53 -2.74 13.83 15.94
C ALA A 53 -2.27 15.10 15.20
N PHE A 54 -2.06 15.02 13.89
CA PHE A 54 -1.68 16.19 13.07
C PHE A 54 -2.85 17.18 12.93
N THR A 55 -4.09 16.71 12.81
CA THR A 55 -5.28 17.57 12.85
C THR A 55 -5.35 18.35 14.16
N LYS A 56 -5.19 17.66 15.30
CA LYS A 56 -5.13 18.28 16.61
C LYS A 56 -4.01 19.32 16.68
N ARG A 57 -2.82 18.99 16.18
CA ARG A 57 -1.68 19.91 16.22
C ARG A 57 -1.92 21.17 15.40
N LEU A 58 -2.51 21.05 14.21
CA LEU A 58 -2.91 22.21 13.40
C LEU A 58 -3.90 23.10 14.16
N CYS A 59 -4.90 22.52 14.82
CA CYS A 59 -5.86 23.28 15.62
C CYS A 59 -5.20 24.03 16.78
N GLU A 60 -4.23 23.42 17.48
CA GLU A 60 -3.46 24.07 18.54
C GLU A 60 -2.65 25.27 18.03
N LEU A 61 -2.19 25.21 16.77
CA LEU A 61 -1.48 26.28 16.09
C LEU A 61 -2.42 27.34 15.47
N GLY A 62 -3.74 27.15 15.56
CA GLY A 62 -4.74 28.06 15.02
C GLY A 62 -5.11 27.82 13.55
N HIS A 63 -4.81 26.63 13.01
CA HIS A 63 -5.09 26.24 11.63
C HIS A 63 -6.10 25.09 11.57
N ALA A 64 -6.88 25.04 10.49
CA ALA A 64 -7.71 23.88 10.15
C ALA A 64 -7.02 23.04 9.06
N VAL A 65 -7.32 21.75 9.02
CA VAL A 65 -6.93 20.89 7.89
C VAL A 65 -7.67 21.37 6.64
N CYS A 66 -6.96 21.47 5.52
CA CYS A 66 -7.47 21.94 4.25
C CYS A 66 -6.95 21.05 3.11
N GLU A 67 -7.82 20.17 2.62
CA GLU A 67 -7.48 19.22 1.54
C GLU A 67 -7.08 19.91 0.23
N GLU A 68 -7.70 21.04 -0.11
CA GLU A 68 -7.42 21.80 -1.33
C GLU A 68 -5.97 22.33 -1.41
N THR A 69 -5.33 22.53 -0.25
CA THR A 69 -3.96 23.07 -0.14
C THR A 69 -2.93 22.01 0.24
N ALA A 70 -3.37 20.79 0.53
CA ALA A 70 -2.48 19.69 0.82
C ALA A 70 -1.81 19.18 -0.46
N TYR A 71 -0.55 18.77 -0.34
CA TYR A 71 0.06 17.91 -1.34
C TYR A 71 -0.69 16.58 -1.38
N GLN A 72 -1.13 16.15 -2.56
CA GLN A 72 -1.91 14.94 -2.76
C GLN A 72 -0.98 13.80 -3.21
N VAL A 73 -0.93 12.71 -2.43
CA VAL A 73 -0.16 11.50 -2.79
C VAL A 73 -0.96 10.60 -3.75
N PHE A 74 -2.29 10.65 -3.68
CA PHE A 74 -3.17 9.77 -4.45
C PHE A 74 -3.91 10.55 -5.55
N ASP A 75 -3.53 10.33 -6.81
CA ASP A 75 -4.15 10.99 -7.96
C ASP A 75 -5.63 10.56 -8.17
N ASP A 76 -5.93 9.28 -7.98
CA ASP A 76 -7.27 8.69 -8.12
C ASP A 76 -7.64 7.93 -6.83
N PHE A 77 -7.87 8.70 -5.75
CA PHE A 77 -8.19 8.15 -4.44
C PHE A 77 -9.44 7.27 -4.44
N GLU A 78 -10.52 7.73 -5.10
CA GLU A 78 -11.79 7.01 -5.13
C GLU A 78 -11.69 5.71 -5.94
N GLY A 79 -11.06 5.74 -7.11
CA GLY A 79 -10.84 4.55 -7.93
C GLY A 79 -9.90 3.55 -7.25
N LEU A 80 -8.90 4.03 -6.50
CA LEU A 80 -8.02 3.17 -5.72
C LEU A 80 -8.75 2.52 -4.55
N CYS A 81 -9.57 3.26 -3.80
CA CYS A 81 -10.44 2.70 -2.77
C CYS A 81 -11.36 1.60 -3.33
N ALA A 82 -12.03 1.89 -4.45
CA ALA A 82 -12.92 0.93 -5.10
C ALA A 82 -12.18 -0.35 -5.54
N PHE A 83 -10.96 -0.20 -6.06
CA PHE A 83 -10.14 -1.34 -6.45
C PHE A 83 -9.68 -2.18 -5.25
N LEU A 84 -9.22 -1.55 -4.16
CA LEU A 84 -8.79 -2.25 -2.95
C LEU A 84 -9.94 -2.98 -2.25
N ALA A 85 -11.16 -2.44 -2.33
CA ALA A 85 -12.38 -3.07 -1.81
C ALA A 85 -12.94 -4.19 -2.73
N SER A 86 -12.41 -4.35 -3.95
CA SER A 86 -12.92 -5.34 -4.90
C SER A 86 -12.42 -6.77 -4.63
N ASP A 87 -12.97 -7.73 -5.38
CA ASP A 87 -12.53 -9.14 -5.39
C ASP A 87 -11.19 -9.38 -6.13
N ALA A 88 -10.47 -8.31 -6.54
CA ALA A 88 -9.13 -8.45 -7.10
C ALA A 88 -8.20 -9.21 -6.14
N SER A 89 -7.24 -9.96 -6.68
CA SER A 89 -6.31 -10.72 -5.85
C SER A 89 -5.42 -9.79 -5.03
N ASP A 90 -4.96 -10.24 -3.86
CA ASP A 90 -4.03 -9.46 -3.06
C ASP A 90 -2.73 -9.17 -3.82
N ALA A 91 -2.31 -10.06 -4.72
CA ALA A 91 -1.14 -9.82 -5.58
C ALA A 91 -1.38 -8.67 -6.57
N ASP A 92 -2.57 -8.58 -7.18
CA ASP A 92 -2.94 -7.46 -8.05
C ASP A 92 -3.04 -6.15 -7.27
N LYS A 93 -3.58 -6.20 -6.04
CA LYS A 93 -3.63 -5.07 -5.10
C LYS A 93 -2.23 -4.61 -4.73
N VAL A 94 -1.31 -5.52 -4.41
CA VAL A 94 0.12 -5.20 -4.18
C VAL A 94 0.73 -4.55 -5.42
N ALA A 95 0.52 -5.10 -6.61
CA ALA A 95 1.10 -4.57 -7.85
C ALA A 95 0.63 -3.13 -8.15
N ARG A 96 -0.63 -2.80 -7.84
CA ARG A 96 -1.18 -1.46 -8.04
C ARG A 96 -0.85 -0.48 -6.91
N PHE A 97 -0.88 -0.94 -5.66
CA PHE A 97 -0.79 -0.09 -4.46
C PHE A 97 0.62 -0.03 -3.86
N GLY A 98 1.34 -1.16 -3.85
CA GLY A 98 2.68 -1.27 -3.27
C GLY A 98 3.82 -0.82 -4.20
N GLY A 99 3.50 -0.46 -5.45
CA GLY A 99 4.46 -0.03 -6.47
C GLY A 99 4.90 1.42 -6.31
N GLY A 100 5.70 1.71 -5.29
CA GLY A 100 6.57 2.88 -5.27
C GLY A 100 7.96 2.50 -5.77
N ASP A 101 8.54 3.31 -6.65
CA ASP A 101 9.97 3.21 -6.99
C ASP A 101 10.79 3.46 -5.71
N ASP A 102 11.34 2.38 -5.13
CA ASP A 102 12.30 2.46 -4.02
C ASP A 102 13.64 2.90 -4.61
N ASP A 103 13.80 4.21 -4.86
CA ASP A 103 15.08 4.81 -5.26
C ASP A 103 16.12 4.76 -4.11
N GLY A 104 15.76 4.10 -2.99
CA GLY A 104 16.54 3.92 -1.78
C GLY A 104 16.58 5.15 -0.88
N ARG A 105 15.88 6.25 -1.22
CA ARG A 105 15.84 7.45 -0.38
C ARG A 105 14.69 7.35 0.60
N ASP A 106 15.02 7.67 1.84
CA ASP A 106 14.03 7.84 2.89
C ASP A 106 13.10 9.02 2.58
N PRO A 107 11.79 8.81 2.39
CA PRO A 107 10.84 9.88 2.05
C PRO A 107 10.71 10.91 3.17
N PHE A 108 11.07 10.55 4.41
CA PHE A 108 11.05 11.44 5.57
C PHE A 108 12.33 12.27 5.71
N ARG A 109 13.28 12.12 4.78
CA ARG A 109 14.51 12.89 4.79
C ARG A 109 14.21 14.38 4.73
N GLY A 110 14.58 15.09 5.79
CA GLY A 110 14.50 16.55 5.84
C GLY A 110 13.22 17.12 6.45
N PHE A 111 12.31 16.27 6.95
CA PHE A 111 11.10 16.72 7.68
C PHE A 111 11.42 17.56 8.92
N LEU A 112 12.63 17.41 9.48
CA LEU A 112 13.13 18.17 10.63
C LEU A 112 14.20 19.21 10.26
N ASN A 113 14.34 19.57 8.97
CA ASN A 113 15.30 20.59 8.55
C ASN A 113 14.86 22.02 8.91
N ASP A 114 13.56 22.23 9.14
CA ASP A 114 13.04 23.52 9.54
C ASP A 114 13.37 23.80 11.01
N VAL A 115 14.32 24.71 11.22
CA VAL A 115 14.80 25.11 12.55
C VAL A 115 13.80 25.94 13.34
N THR A 116 12.65 26.28 12.76
CA THR A 116 11.55 27.00 13.44
C THR A 116 10.52 26.06 14.05
N ILE A 117 10.63 24.74 13.81
CA ILE A 117 9.77 23.72 14.42
C ILE A 117 9.86 23.82 15.94
N ASP A 118 8.70 23.99 16.57
CA ASP A 118 8.58 24.00 18.02
C ASP A 118 8.73 22.58 18.62
N PRO A 119 9.02 22.45 19.92
CA PRO A 119 9.27 21.15 20.54
C PRO A 119 8.12 20.13 20.42
N ASP A 120 6.87 20.57 20.49
CA ASP A 120 5.71 19.66 20.43
C ASP A 120 5.52 19.13 19.00
N THR A 121 5.65 20.01 18.01
CA THR A 121 5.61 19.63 16.59
C THR A 121 6.78 18.70 16.25
N GLY A 122 7.98 18.99 16.75
CA GLY A 122 9.16 18.16 16.55
C GLY A 122 9.02 16.76 17.17
N ALA A 123 8.44 16.66 18.37
CA ALA A 123 8.15 15.38 19.01
C ALA A 123 7.12 14.56 18.22
N LEU A 124 6.05 15.20 17.74
CA LEU A 124 5.03 14.55 16.91
C LEU A 124 5.62 14.03 15.60
N LEU A 125 6.38 14.85 14.87
CA LEU A 125 7.06 14.44 13.64
C LEU A 125 8.06 13.31 13.89
N GLY A 126 8.82 13.38 14.99
CA GLY A 126 9.78 12.33 15.36
C GLY A 126 9.10 10.99 15.63
N ARG A 127 7.97 10.99 16.35
CA ARG A 127 7.12 9.80 16.55
C ARG A 127 6.67 9.29 15.17
N TYR A 128 5.94 10.11 14.43
CA TYR A 128 5.40 9.81 13.10
C TYR A 128 6.43 9.11 12.18
N ILE A 129 7.62 9.69 12.03
CA ILE A 129 8.67 9.14 11.16
C ILE A 129 9.13 7.74 11.62
N CYS A 130 9.28 7.53 12.92
CA CYS A 130 9.65 6.21 13.46
C CYS A 130 8.54 5.18 13.20
N GLU A 131 7.29 5.63 13.36
CA GLU A 131 6.11 4.83 13.17
C GLU A 131 5.94 4.41 11.71
N GLU A 132 6.02 5.36 10.78
CA GLU A 132 5.90 5.12 9.34
C GLU A 132 6.95 4.16 8.79
N ARG A 133 8.20 4.30 9.23
CA ARG A 133 9.26 3.36 8.85
C ARG A 133 8.95 1.95 9.33
N ASP A 134 8.29 1.80 10.47
CA ASP A 134 7.84 0.48 10.96
C ASP A 134 6.65 -0.06 10.18
N SER A 135 5.63 0.78 9.93
CA SER A 135 4.48 0.45 9.09
C SER A 135 4.93 -0.03 7.71
N GLY A 136 5.82 0.72 7.05
CA GLY A 136 6.38 0.36 5.75
C GLY A 136 7.13 -0.97 5.75
N ARG A 137 7.92 -1.28 6.78
CA ARG A 137 8.59 -2.60 6.89
C ARG A 137 7.58 -3.74 7.02
N ARG A 138 6.53 -3.56 7.83
CA ARG A 138 5.49 -4.58 8.03
C ARG A 138 4.72 -4.85 6.73
N LEU A 139 4.29 -3.79 6.05
CA LEU A 139 3.61 -3.90 4.76
C LEU A 139 4.51 -4.55 3.70
N LYS A 140 5.77 -4.10 3.57
CA LYS A 140 6.73 -4.67 2.62
C LYS A 140 6.93 -6.17 2.83
N ALA A 141 7.03 -6.63 4.09
CA ALA A 141 7.15 -8.05 4.40
C ALA A 141 5.93 -8.85 3.94
N GLN A 142 4.71 -8.35 4.17
CA GLN A 142 3.49 -9.02 3.74
C GLN A 142 3.33 -9.00 2.20
N TYR A 143 3.67 -7.88 1.55
CA TYR A 143 3.63 -7.78 0.09
C TYR A 143 4.58 -8.78 -0.56
N GLN A 144 5.79 -8.93 -0.03
CA GLN A 144 6.75 -9.94 -0.49
C GLN A 144 6.22 -11.36 -0.32
N ARG A 145 5.58 -11.67 0.82
CA ARG A 145 4.96 -12.98 1.09
C ARG A 145 3.86 -13.30 0.09
N ILE A 146 2.95 -12.35 -0.15
CA ILE A 146 1.83 -12.50 -1.10
C ILE A 146 2.35 -12.71 -2.52
N CYS A 147 3.28 -11.87 -2.98
CA CYS A 147 3.84 -12.00 -4.34
C CYS A 147 4.58 -13.32 -4.52
N ALA A 148 5.36 -13.77 -3.54
CA ALA A 148 6.07 -15.05 -3.62
C ALA A 148 5.09 -16.24 -3.72
N ALA A 149 3.99 -16.23 -2.95
CA ALA A 149 2.96 -17.26 -3.02
C ALA A 149 2.24 -17.27 -4.39
N ALA A 150 1.94 -16.09 -4.94
CA ALA A 150 1.32 -15.97 -6.26
C ALA A 150 2.22 -16.49 -7.38
N SER A 151 3.53 -16.17 -7.35
CA SER A 151 4.48 -16.69 -8.33
C SER A 151 4.62 -18.22 -8.27
N GLY A 152 4.70 -18.80 -7.08
CA GLY A 152 4.75 -20.26 -6.93
C GLY A 152 3.51 -20.97 -7.49
N THR A 153 2.32 -20.37 -7.30
CA THR A 153 1.07 -20.90 -7.84
C THR A 153 1.04 -20.82 -9.37
N ALA A 154 1.52 -19.71 -9.95
CA ALA A 154 1.59 -19.55 -11.40
C ALA A 154 2.53 -20.58 -12.06
N ASP A 155 3.68 -20.87 -11.44
CA ASP A 155 4.62 -21.88 -11.93
C ASP A 155 4.00 -23.29 -11.93
N ASP A 156 3.28 -23.65 -10.86
CA ASP A 156 2.58 -24.93 -10.76
C ASP A 156 1.47 -25.08 -11.82
N ASP A 157 0.70 -24.01 -12.05
CA ASP A 157 -0.36 -24.00 -13.06
C ASP A 157 0.21 -24.12 -14.49
N ILE A 158 1.32 -23.44 -14.78
CA ILE A 158 2.02 -23.55 -16.07
C ILE A 158 2.53 -24.98 -16.27
N ALA A 159 3.11 -25.60 -15.24
CA ALA A 159 3.57 -26.98 -15.31
C ALA A 159 2.41 -27.95 -15.56
N ALA A 160 1.28 -27.76 -14.87
CA ALA A 160 0.08 -28.58 -15.03
C ALA A 160 -0.54 -28.43 -16.44
N LEU A 161 -0.60 -27.21 -16.97
CA LEU A 161 -1.08 -26.96 -18.34
C LEU A 161 -0.14 -27.56 -19.39
N THR A 162 1.17 -27.46 -19.18
CA THR A 162 2.19 -28.06 -20.06
C THR A 162 2.00 -29.58 -20.13
N ALA A 163 1.85 -30.24 -18.98
CA ALA A 163 1.60 -31.69 -18.93
C ALA A 163 0.29 -32.09 -19.67
N LYS A 164 -0.76 -31.28 -19.57
CA LYS A 164 -2.01 -31.50 -20.33
C LYS A 164 -1.82 -31.35 -21.84
N ILE A 165 -1.04 -30.36 -22.26
CA ILE A 165 -0.70 -30.15 -23.68
C ILE A 165 0.08 -31.35 -24.23
N ASP A 166 1.08 -31.83 -23.49
CA ASP A 166 1.87 -33.00 -23.89
C ASP A 166 1.01 -34.27 -24.01
N ALA A 167 0.09 -34.48 -23.06
CA ALA A 167 -0.85 -35.60 -23.10
C ALA A 167 -1.78 -35.52 -24.32
N LEU A 168 -2.31 -34.34 -24.64
CA LEU A 168 -3.13 -34.13 -25.84
C LEU A 168 -2.33 -34.36 -27.13
N ALA A 169 -1.08 -33.90 -27.18
CA ALA A 169 -0.20 -34.10 -28.32
C ALA A 169 0.05 -35.60 -28.57
N ALA A 170 0.26 -36.39 -27.50
CA ALA A 170 0.40 -37.84 -27.58
C ALA A 170 -0.87 -38.52 -28.13
N GLN A 171 -2.05 -38.17 -27.60
CA GLN A 171 -3.33 -38.71 -28.09
C GLN A 171 -3.59 -38.39 -29.57
N ILE A 172 -3.24 -37.16 -30.00
CA ILE A 172 -3.34 -36.78 -31.41
C ILE A 172 -2.40 -37.62 -32.29
N ALA A 173 -1.18 -37.91 -31.82
CA ALA A 173 -0.23 -38.75 -32.54
C ALA A 173 -0.76 -40.19 -32.69
N GLU A 174 -1.35 -40.77 -31.64
CA GLU A 174 -1.99 -42.09 -31.68
C GLU A 174 -3.15 -42.14 -32.67
N LEU A 175 -4.05 -41.14 -32.64
CA LEU A 175 -5.17 -41.05 -33.57
C LEU A 175 -4.71 -40.91 -35.02
N LYS A 176 -3.64 -40.14 -35.28
CA LYS A 176 -3.04 -40.03 -36.61
C LYS A 176 -2.47 -41.36 -37.08
N ALA A 177 -1.77 -42.09 -36.21
CA ALA A 177 -1.21 -43.41 -36.52
C ALA A 177 -2.30 -44.42 -36.89
N LEU A 178 -3.42 -44.44 -36.15
CA LEU A 178 -4.58 -45.28 -36.46
C LEU A 178 -5.21 -44.95 -37.81
N ARG A 179 -5.30 -43.66 -38.17
CA ARG A 179 -5.85 -43.21 -39.44
C ARG A 179 -4.95 -43.54 -40.65
N SER A 180 -3.64 -43.67 -40.46
CA SER A 180 -2.70 -44.05 -41.53
C SER A 180 -2.67 -45.56 -41.85
N VAL A 181 -3.39 -46.39 -41.09
CA VAL A 181 -3.46 -47.86 -41.28
C VAL A 181 -4.80 -48.30 -41.90
N ALA A 182 -5.76 -47.37 -42.08
CA ALA A 182 -7.04 -47.58 -42.75
C ALA A 182 -7.03 -46.97 -44.16
#